data_AF-A0A2C8FDX5-F1
#
_entry.id   AF-A0A2C8FDX5-F1
#
_cell.length_a   1.000
_cell.length_b   1.000
_cell.length_c   1.000
_cell.angle_alpha   90.00
_cell.angle_beta   90.00
_cell.angle_gamma   90.00
#
_symmetry.space_group_name_H-M   'P 1'
#
loop_
_entity.id
_entity.type
_entity.pdbx_description
1 polymer ?
#
loop_
_entity_poly.entity_id
_entity_poly.type
_entity_poly.pdbx_seq_one_letter_code
_entity_poly.pdbx_strand_id
1 'polypeptide(L)'
;MTAEKLNASLGGCSRCERTPDPLPESGFLYLAPPMIHTTRALIDAFDQMKLAYDEPYDGVFRVRFNESELSRLCSDFLDNVSSLERHDTKALVLGDNESLTIHHLTRMEPLSAIVAKIQGEWLFGMLENDRIYSHFHPIVAADNPHDVFAYECLARASTEEGAVVNPGLMFDIARQTDMMFFLDRACRLAAIEGCVEHNIDTTIFINFTPGTIYKPEHCLQTTIAAIEKANISPEQIVFEVVESEEVRDIEHLLSILNYYREHGFRVALDDLGAGFSSLNLLTKLQPDFVKLDMELIRDVDNDPYKAVITENLIRMSRRLGVKTIAEGVETVGEWQWALDKGADYIQGFLFAKPSAPPEPVKVP
;
A
#
# COMPACT_ATOMS: atom_id res chain seq x y z
N MET A 1 12.80 22.72 -34.60
CA MET A 1 12.83 21.44 -33.85
C MET A 1 11.57 20.69 -34.19
N THR A 2 11.67 19.52 -34.83
CA THR A 2 10.52 18.69 -35.19
C THR A 2 9.97 17.97 -33.95
N ALA A 3 8.65 17.74 -33.91
CA ALA A 3 7.94 17.09 -32.80
C ALA A 3 8.52 15.70 -32.43
N GLU A 4 9.17 15.01 -33.37
CA GLU A 4 9.87 13.74 -33.14
C GLU A 4 11.08 13.84 -32.20
N LYS A 5 11.73 15.01 -32.09
CA LYS A 5 12.84 15.23 -31.16
C LYS A 5 12.40 15.60 -29.74
N LEU A 6 11.14 15.99 -29.53
CA LEU A 6 10.59 16.17 -28.19
C LEU A 6 10.16 14.84 -27.55
N ASN A 7 9.68 13.88 -28.35
CA ASN A 7 9.27 12.57 -27.82
C ASN A 7 10.45 11.69 -27.37
N ALA A 8 11.63 11.86 -27.97
CA ALA A 8 12.83 11.11 -27.58
C ALA A 8 13.51 11.64 -26.30
N SER A 9 13.18 12.85 -25.84
CA SER A 9 13.72 13.44 -24.60
C SER A 9 12.69 13.45 -23.45
N LEU A 10 11.54 12.82 -23.63
CA LEU A 10 10.47 12.63 -22.63
C LEU A 10 10.30 11.14 -22.27
N GLY A 11 11.36 10.35 -22.47
CA GLY A 11 11.37 8.93 -22.10
C GLY A 11 11.54 8.79 -20.60
N GLY A 12 10.43 8.53 -19.91
CA GLY A 12 10.38 8.28 -18.46
C GLY A 12 9.28 9.06 -17.78
N CYS A 13 8.44 8.39 -16.99
CA CYS A 13 7.49 9.10 -16.13
C CYS A 13 8.29 9.71 -14.97
N SER A 14 8.35 11.03 -14.87
CA SER A 14 9.14 11.74 -13.85
C SER A 14 8.77 11.38 -12.40
N ARG A 15 7.56 10.86 -12.18
CA ARG A 15 7.10 10.31 -10.89
C ARG A 15 7.56 8.88 -10.65
N CYS A 16 7.80 8.10 -11.71
CA CYS A 16 8.21 6.70 -11.60
C CYS A 16 9.72 6.52 -11.44
N GLU A 17 10.50 7.56 -11.75
CA GLU A 17 11.97 7.48 -11.82
C GLU A 17 12.70 8.31 -10.76
N ARG A 18 11.98 9.11 -9.95
CA ARG A 18 12.59 9.99 -8.95
C ARG A 18 12.05 9.73 -7.56
N THR A 19 12.84 9.03 -6.74
CA THR A 19 12.65 9.01 -5.28
C THR A 19 12.81 10.43 -4.73
N PRO A 20 12.03 10.83 -3.70
CA PRO A 20 12.25 12.11 -3.04
C PRO A 20 13.71 12.30 -2.62
N ASP A 21 14.26 13.51 -2.82
CA ASP A 21 15.63 13.81 -2.43
C ASP A 21 15.76 13.67 -0.90
N PRO A 22 16.79 12.97 -0.38
CA PRO A 22 16.98 12.79 1.05
C PRO A 22 17.16 14.14 1.76
N LEU A 23 16.74 14.21 3.02
CA LEU A 23 16.97 15.40 3.83
C LEU A 23 18.48 15.54 4.15
N PRO A 24 18.99 16.77 4.28
CA PRO A 24 20.40 16.97 4.66
C PRO A 24 20.66 16.46 6.09
N GLU A 25 21.82 15.82 6.31
CA GLU A 25 22.26 15.29 7.62
C GLU A 25 22.39 16.37 8.71
N SER A 26 22.62 17.63 8.31
CA SER A 26 22.68 18.77 9.21
C SER A 26 22.27 20.07 8.52
N GLY A 27 21.74 21.00 9.30
CA GLY A 27 21.37 22.33 8.81
C GLY A 27 20.32 23.01 9.66
N PHE A 28 19.33 23.59 8.99
CA PHE A 28 18.31 24.43 9.60
C PHE A 28 16.91 23.99 9.19
N LEU A 29 16.04 23.82 10.19
CA LEU A 29 14.60 23.64 10.01
C LEU A 29 13.92 24.99 10.27
N TYR A 30 13.26 25.51 9.24
CA TYR A 30 12.44 26.71 9.30
C TYR A 30 10.97 26.31 9.50
N LEU A 31 10.28 26.97 10.42
CA LEU A 31 8.90 26.69 10.81
C LEU A 31 8.10 27.98 10.90
N ALA A 32 6.98 28.04 10.19
CA ALA A 32 6.04 29.15 10.22
C ALA A 32 4.66 28.63 10.70
N PRO A 33 4.46 28.52 12.03
CA PRO A 33 3.18 28.12 12.59
C PRO A 33 2.16 29.26 12.47
N PRO A 34 0.92 29.00 12.03
CA PRO A 34 -0.09 30.05 11.89
C PRO A 34 -0.77 30.44 13.22
N MET A 35 -0.60 29.63 14.27
CA MET A 35 -1.33 29.77 15.53
C MET A 35 -0.38 29.81 16.74
N ILE A 36 -0.70 30.66 17.72
CA ILE A 36 0.12 30.88 18.93
C ILE A 36 0.30 29.60 19.76
N HIS A 37 -0.72 28.74 19.83
CA HIS A 37 -0.63 27.51 20.61
C HIS A 37 0.35 26.51 19.96
N THR A 38 0.36 26.41 18.63
CA THR A 38 1.35 25.63 17.89
C THR A 38 2.76 26.20 18.07
N THR A 39 2.93 27.53 17.99
CA THR A 39 4.20 28.19 18.30
C THR A 39 4.74 27.79 19.67
N ARG A 40 3.88 27.77 20.69
CA ARG A 40 4.27 27.38 22.04
C ARG A 40 4.71 25.93 22.11
N ALA A 41 3.97 25.00 21.50
CA ALA A 41 4.33 23.59 21.47
C ALA A 41 5.70 23.37 20.79
N LEU A 42 5.98 24.08 19.69
CA LEU A 42 7.27 24.01 19.00
C LEU A 42 8.43 24.52 19.88
N ILE A 43 8.24 25.66 20.57
CA ILE A 43 9.24 26.21 21.49
C ILE A 43 9.48 25.28 22.68
N ASP A 44 8.40 24.75 23.28
CA ASP A 44 8.50 23.81 24.40
C ASP A 44 9.35 22.58 24.00
N ALA A 45 9.18 22.07 22.77
CA ALA A 45 10.00 20.99 22.22
C ALA A 45 11.49 21.39 22.07
N PHE A 46 11.77 22.58 21.52
CA PHE A 46 13.15 23.08 21.38
C PHE A 46 13.85 23.22 22.74
N ASP A 47 13.16 23.79 23.72
CA ASP A 47 13.68 24.02 25.06
C ASP A 47 13.91 22.69 25.80
N GLN A 48 12.98 21.74 25.72
CA GLN A 48 13.11 20.41 26.31
C GLN A 48 14.32 19.65 25.74
N MET A 49 14.60 19.83 24.45
CA MET A 49 15.74 19.22 23.76
C MET A 49 17.03 20.05 23.82
N LYS A 50 16.98 21.26 24.38
CA LYS A 50 18.09 22.24 24.47
C LYS A 50 18.67 22.61 23.11
N LEU A 51 17.81 22.76 22.11
CA LEU A 51 18.21 23.14 20.76
C LEU A 51 18.35 24.65 20.63
N ALA A 52 19.35 25.08 19.86
CA ALA A 52 19.51 26.49 19.54
C ALA A 52 18.51 26.89 18.44
N TYR A 53 17.65 27.85 18.74
CA TYR A 53 16.71 28.43 17.78
C TYR A 53 16.71 29.96 17.85
N ASP A 54 16.31 30.59 16.75
CA ASP A 54 16.02 32.02 16.67
C ASP A 54 14.82 32.29 15.75
N GLU A 55 14.45 33.56 15.65
CA GLU A 55 13.34 34.05 14.83
C GLU A 55 13.90 35.03 13.79
N PRO A 56 14.42 34.54 12.64
CA PRO A 56 15.02 35.39 11.62
C PRO A 56 14.01 36.34 10.96
N TYR A 57 12.72 36.01 10.99
CA TYR A 57 11.61 36.82 10.50
C TYR A 57 10.41 36.65 11.43
N ASP A 58 9.57 37.67 11.54
CA ASP A 58 8.35 37.65 12.37
C ASP A 58 7.48 36.42 12.05
N GLY A 59 7.24 35.59 13.05
CA GLY A 59 6.46 34.35 12.97
C GLY A 59 7.18 33.18 12.28
N VAL A 60 8.47 33.29 11.94
CA VAL A 60 9.27 32.23 11.33
C VAL A 60 10.41 31.84 12.26
N PHE A 61 10.31 30.66 12.83
CA PHE A 61 11.31 30.07 13.70
C PHE A 61 12.34 29.31 12.89
N ARG A 62 13.59 29.38 13.30
CA ARG A 62 14.69 28.62 12.73
C ARG A 62 15.40 27.86 13.84
N VAL A 63 15.44 26.55 13.74
CA VAL A 63 16.16 25.67 14.67
C VAL A 63 17.31 24.99 13.94
N ARG A 64 18.49 24.96 14.57
CA ARG A 64 19.63 24.20 14.07
C ARG A 64 19.49 22.74 14.50
N PHE A 65 19.81 21.82 13.60
CA PHE A 65 19.77 20.39 13.89
C PHE A 65 21.00 19.64 13.33
N ASN A 66 21.32 18.51 13.94
CA ASN A 66 21.91 17.34 13.28
C ASN A 66 20.86 16.23 13.06
N GLU A 67 21.21 15.19 12.33
CA GLU A 67 20.34 14.05 11.98
C GLU A 67 19.58 13.50 13.20
N SER A 68 20.29 13.22 14.31
CA SER A 68 19.68 12.68 15.54
C SER A 68 18.73 13.65 16.25
N GLU A 69 18.94 14.96 16.09
CA GLU A 69 18.09 16.01 16.67
C GLU A 69 16.84 16.20 15.84
N LEU A 70 16.96 16.17 14.51
CA LEU A 70 15.84 16.30 13.59
C LEU A 70 14.85 15.14 13.75
N SER A 71 15.34 13.91 13.89
CA SER A 71 14.51 12.73 14.15
C SER A 71 13.80 12.81 15.49
N ARG A 72 14.49 13.26 16.56
CA ARG A 72 13.86 13.46 17.87
C ARG A 72 12.81 14.56 17.84
N LEU A 73 13.08 15.69 17.18
CA LEU A 73 12.12 16.77 17.00
C LEU A 73 10.84 16.30 16.31
N CYS A 74 10.99 15.55 15.22
CA CYS A 74 9.82 15.06 14.50
C CYS A 74 9.02 14.05 15.30
N SER A 75 9.68 13.19 16.08
CA SER A 75 9.01 12.31 17.06
C SER A 75 8.20 13.12 18.09
N ASP A 76 8.78 14.19 18.64
CA ASP A 76 8.07 15.04 19.61
C ASP A 76 6.88 15.77 18.98
N PHE A 77 7.03 16.26 17.74
CA PHE A 77 5.92 16.88 17.00
C PHE A 77 4.77 15.90 16.72
N LEU A 78 5.04 14.60 16.59
CA LEU A 78 3.99 13.59 16.46
C LEU A 78 3.15 13.47 17.74
N ASP A 79 3.82 13.53 18.89
CA ASP A 79 3.21 13.33 20.20
C ASP A 79 2.50 14.60 20.71
N ASN A 80 3.07 15.77 20.42
CA ASN A 80 2.68 17.04 21.05
C ASN A 80 1.99 18.03 20.11
N VAL A 81 2.04 17.83 18.79
CA VAL A 81 1.41 18.72 17.80
C VAL A 81 0.35 17.95 17.01
N SER A 82 -0.88 18.46 17.00
CA SER A 82 -2.00 17.77 16.33
C SER A 82 -1.79 17.67 14.82
N SER A 83 -2.50 16.74 14.17
CA SER A 83 -2.41 16.56 12.72
C SER A 83 -2.79 17.82 11.94
N LEU A 84 -3.81 18.56 12.40
CA LEU A 84 -4.23 19.82 11.79
C LEU A 84 -3.16 20.91 11.92
N GLU A 85 -2.58 21.06 13.11
CA GLU A 85 -1.50 22.03 13.35
C GLU A 85 -0.26 21.72 12.52
N ARG A 86 0.11 20.45 12.38
CA ARG A 86 1.21 20.02 11.51
C ARG A 86 0.92 20.24 10.02
N HIS A 87 -0.34 20.12 9.61
CA HIS A 87 -0.74 20.41 8.23
C HIS A 87 -0.65 21.92 7.91
N ASP A 88 -1.09 22.75 8.85
CA ASP A 88 -1.17 24.20 8.66
C ASP A 88 0.18 24.92 8.89
N THR A 89 1.09 24.32 9.67
CA THR A 89 2.45 24.84 9.87
C THR A 89 3.28 24.64 8.62
N LYS A 90 3.84 25.71 8.05
CA LYS A 90 4.79 25.59 6.94
C LYS A 90 6.19 25.31 7.44
N ALA A 91 6.87 24.40 6.77
CA ALA A 91 8.20 23.94 7.11
C ALA A 91 9.12 23.92 5.88
N LEU A 92 10.42 24.11 6.13
CA LEU A 92 11.46 23.99 5.12
C LEU A 92 12.76 23.53 5.79
N VAL A 93 13.41 22.54 5.19
CA VAL A 93 14.73 22.06 5.61
C VAL A 93 15.77 22.56 4.62
N LEU A 94 16.85 23.16 5.13
CA LEU A 94 18.01 23.63 4.35
C LEU A 94 19.29 23.07 4.94
N GLY A 95 20.24 22.67 4.10
CA GLY A 95 21.57 22.23 4.55
C GLY A 95 22.44 23.39 5.05
N ASP A 96 23.54 23.09 5.74
CA ASP A 96 24.46 24.11 6.29
C ASP A 96 25.00 25.12 5.25
N ASN A 97 25.09 24.71 3.98
CA ASN A 97 25.61 25.53 2.88
C ASN A 97 24.52 26.38 2.19
N GLU A 98 23.27 26.27 2.61
CA GLU A 98 22.14 27.00 2.05
C GLU A 98 21.72 28.16 2.97
N SER A 99 21.26 29.25 2.36
CA SER A 99 20.62 30.36 3.08
C SER A 99 19.21 30.56 2.57
N LEU A 100 18.29 30.97 3.45
CA LEU A 100 16.90 31.20 3.06
C LEU A 100 16.85 32.31 2.01
N THR A 101 16.23 32.04 0.86
CA THR A 101 15.98 33.01 -0.20
C THR A 101 14.52 32.93 -0.61
N ILE A 102 14.04 33.92 -1.36
CA ILE A 102 12.65 33.93 -1.84
C ILE A 102 12.32 32.72 -2.73
N HIS A 103 13.32 32.14 -3.40
CA HIS A 103 13.15 30.92 -4.20
C HIS A 103 12.83 29.71 -3.32
N HIS A 104 13.31 29.66 -2.08
CA HIS A 104 13.02 28.55 -1.17
C HIS A 104 11.57 28.56 -0.65
N LEU A 105 10.87 29.68 -0.75
CA LEU A 105 9.46 29.76 -0.35
C LEU A 105 8.56 28.88 -1.24
N THR A 106 8.94 28.65 -2.50
CA THR A 106 8.19 27.75 -3.39
C THR A 106 8.36 26.27 -3.02
N ARG A 107 9.34 25.96 -2.16
CA ARG A 107 9.63 24.61 -1.64
C ARG A 107 9.11 24.39 -0.22
N MET A 108 8.39 25.35 0.36
CA MET A 108 7.78 25.16 1.67
C MET A 108 6.66 24.13 1.60
N GLU A 109 6.66 23.22 2.55
CA GLU A 109 5.70 22.14 2.67
C GLU A 109 5.01 22.21 4.03
N PRO A 110 3.87 21.53 4.24
CA PRO A 110 3.37 21.27 5.59
C PRO A 110 4.43 20.60 6.48
N LEU A 111 4.48 20.92 7.78
CA LEU A 111 5.33 20.23 8.76
C LEU A 111 5.05 18.72 8.75
N SER A 112 3.79 18.32 8.54
CA SER A 112 3.43 16.92 8.38
C SER A 112 4.24 16.20 7.29
N ALA A 113 4.60 16.88 6.19
CA ALA A 113 5.39 16.30 5.11
C ALA A 113 6.87 16.12 5.51
N ILE A 114 7.45 17.07 6.26
CA ILE A 114 8.82 16.94 6.76
C ILE A 114 8.90 15.81 7.80
N VAL A 115 7.96 15.77 8.74
CA VAL A 115 7.85 14.69 9.73
C VAL A 115 7.73 13.35 9.02
N ALA A 116 6.87 13.25 8.01
CA ALA A 116 6.71 12.03 7.23
C ALA A 116 8.01 11.60 6.53
N LYS A 117 8.75 12.54 5.90
CA LYS A 117 10.02 12.23 5.22
C LYS A 117 11.04 11.59 6.16
N ILE A 118 11.17 12.14 7.37
CA ILE A 118 12.10 11.63 8.40
C ILE A 118 11.61 10.28 8.94
N GLN A 119 10.31 10.17 9.21
CA GLN A 119 9.72 8.89 9.57
C GLN A 119 9.82 7.86 8.45
N GLY A 120 10.01 8.27 7.20
CA GLY A 120 10.09 7.39 6.03
C GLY A 120 11.50 7.09 5.55
N GLU A 121 12.57 7.61 6.17
CA GLU A 121 13.96 7.31 5.79
C GLU A 121 14.23 5.80 5.77
N TRP A 122 13.71 5.07 6.77
CA TRP A 122 13.83 3.62 6.80
C TRP A 122 13.13 2.95 5.60
N LEU A 123 12.02 3.52 5.11
CA LEU A 123 11.28 3.00 3.97
C LEU A 123 12.09 3.18 2.67
N PHE A 124 12.79 4.31 2.53
CA PHE A 124 13.73 4.51 1.42
C PHE A 124 14.84 3.46 1.46
N GLY A 125 15.51 3.31 2.60
CA GLY A 125 16.56 2.31 2.77
C GLY A 125 16.06 0.90 2.52
N MET A 126 14.81 0.59 2.83
CA MET A 126 14.21 -0.72 2.55
C MET A 126 13.91 -0.94 1.07
N LEU A 127 13.43 0.08 0.36
CA LEU A 127 13.19 0.01 -1.09
C LEU A 127 14.48 -0.05 -1.90
N GLU A 128 15.53 0.68 -1.47
CA GLU A 128 16.82 0.69 -2.17
C GLU A 128 17.60 -0.62 -2.00
N ASN A 129 17.42 -1.31 -0.86
CA ASN A 129 18.13 -2.54 -0.53
C ASN A 129 17.26 -3.80 -0.71
N ASP A 130 16.18 -3.72 -1.48
CA ASP A 130 15.27 -4.85 -1.81
C ASP A 130 14.82 -5.65 -0.56
N ARG A 131 14.48 -4.96 0.53
CA ARG A 131 14.06 -5.58 1.81
C ARG A 131 12.56 -5.84 1.93
N ILE A 132 11.86 -5.78 0.80
CA ILE A 132 10.44 -6.12 0.68
C ILE A 132 10.36 -7.52 0.11
N TYR A 133 9.58 -8.37 0.75
CA TYR A 133 9.37 -9.77 0.38
C TYR A 133 7.89 -10.13 0.51
N SER A 134 7.48 -11.28 0.00
CA SER A 134 6.09 -11.73 0.09
C SER A 134 5.97 -12.93 1.03
N HIS A 135 4.96 -12.89 1.91
CA HIS A 135 4.38 -14.12 2.44
C HIS A 135 3.29 -14.62 1.48
N PHE A 136 2.98 -15.91 1.56
CA PHE A 136 2.00 -16.57 0.71
C PHE A 136 0.91 -17.17 1.57
N HIS A 137 -0.32 -16.74 1.37
CA HIS A 137 -1.48 -17.25 2.08
C HIS A 137 -2.32 -18.13 1.14
N PRO A 138 -2.43 -19.45 1.39
CA PRO A 138 -3.09 -20.34 0.44
C PRO A 138 -4.60 -20.07 0.36
N ILE A 139 -5.09 -20.07 -0.87
CA ILE A 139 -6.51 -20.10 -1.23
C ILE A 139 -6.77 -21.52 -1.75
N VAL A 140 -7.66 -22.25 -1.08
CA VAL A 140 -7.90 -23.68 -1.35
C VAL A 140 -9.31 -23.90 -1.91
N ALA A 141 -9.49 -24.99 -2.65
CA ALA A 141 -10.82 -25.38 -3.14
C ALA A 141 -11.77 -25.65 -1.96
N ALA A 142 -12.98 -25.09 -2.02
CA ALA A 142 -13.92 -25.19 -0.90
C ALA A 142 -14.36 -26.63 -0.62
N ASP A 143 -14.48 -27.45 -1.68
CA ASP A 143 -14.90 -28.85 -1.64
C ASP A 143 -13.75 -29.85 -1.38
N ASN A 144 -12.51 -29.46 -1.68
CA ASN A 144 -11.31 -30.23 -1.36
C ASN A 144 -10.15 -29.31 -0.93
N PRO A 145 -10.03 -28.98 0.37
CA PRO A 145 -9.00 -28.06 0.85
C PRO A 145 -7.56 -28.54 0.69
N HIS A 146 -7.33 -29.83 0.36
CA HIS A 146 -6.00 -30.31 -0.02
C HIS A 146 -5.52 -29.72 -1.35
N ASP A 147 -6.44 -29.29 -2.21
CA ASP A 147 -6.14 -28.69 -3.50
C ASP A 147 -5.95 -27.19 -3.33
N VAL A 148 -4.69 -26.77 -3.25
CA VAL A 148 -4.32 -25.35 -3.26
C VAL A 148 -4.56 -24.80 -4.66
N PHE A 149 -5.55 -23.91 -4.78
CA PHE A 149 -5.88 -23.25 -6.03
C PHE A 149 -4.89 -22.11 -6.32
N ALA A 150 -4.59 -21.31 -5.31
CA ALA A 150 -3.77 -20.12 -5.45
C ALA A 150 -3.07 -19.72 -4.15
N TYR A 151 -2.20 -18.73 -4.23
CA TYR A 151 -1.67 -18.02 -3.07
C TYR A 151 -1.92 -16.52 -3.20
N GLU A 152 -2.38 -15.89 -2.14
CA GLU A 152 -2.34 -14.43 -2.01
C GLU A 152 -0.94 -14.00 -1.56
N CYS A 153 -0.35 -13.08 -2.32
CA CYS A 153 0.95 -12.50 -2.05
C CYS A 153 0.79 -11.30 -1.11
N LEU A 154 1.16 -11.50 0.15
CA LEU A 154 1.06 -10.49 1.19
C LEU A 154 2.43 -9.87 1.45
N ALA A 155 2.58 -8.60 1.09
CA ALA A 155 3.82 -7.85 1.28
C ALA A 155 4.24 -7.83 2.75
N ARG A 156 5.52 -8.11 2.97
CA ARG A 156 6.23 -8.02 4.24
C ARG A 156 7.52 -7.27 3.99
N ALA A 157 8.07 -6.73 5.06
CA ALA A 157 9.30 -5.99 4.96
C ALA A 157 10.08 -6.08 6.27
N SER A 158 11.41 -5.98 6.18
CA SER A 158 12.29 -6.12 7.35
C SER A 158 13.26 -4.95 7.50
N THR A 159 13.56 -4.60 8.75
CA THR A 159 14.63 -3.63 9.08
C THR A 159 16.01 -4.20 8.80
N GLU A 160 17.08 -3.41 8.93
CA GLU A 160 18.46 -3.88 8.71
C GLU A 160 18.84 -4.97 9.72
N GLU A 161 18.29 -4.88 10.92
CA GLU A 161 18.45 -5.83 12.00
C GLU A 161 17.56 -7.07 11.84
N GLY A 162 16.75 -7.13 10.78
CA GLY A 162 15.87 -8.26 10.46
C GLY A 162 14.52 -8.25 11.19
N ALA A 163 14.13 -7.16 11.85
CA ALA A 163 12.83 -7.07 12.50
C ALA A 163 11.71 -6.89 11.47
N VAL A 164 10.58 -7.59 11.65
CA VAL A 164 9.42 -7.48 10.75
C VAL A 164 8.75 -6.13 10.96
N VAL A 165 8.55 -5.39 9.87
CA VAL A 165 7.85 -4.11 9.85
C VAL A 165 6.34 -4.36 9.74
N ASN A 166 5.56 -3.59 10.51
CA ASN A 166 4.10 -3.61 10.39
C ASN A 166 3.68 -3.10 9.00
N PRO A 167 2.95 -3.88 8.20
CA PRO A 167 2.55 -3.45 6.86
C PRO A 167 1.69 -2.18 6.86
N GLY A 168 0.75 -2.05 7.79
CA GLY A 168 -0.10 -0.84 7.90
C GLY A 168 0.74 0.42 8.09
N LEU A 169 1.71 0.39 9.01
CA LEU A 169 2.66 1.48 9.21
C LEU A 169 3.48 1.78 7.95
N MET A 170 3.93 0.75 7.23
CA MET A 170 4.68 0.89 5.98
C MET A 170 3.88 1.63 4.91
N PHE A 171 2.61 1.24 4.70
CA PHE A 171 1.71 1.90 3.75
C PHE A 171 1.29 3.31 4.21
N ASP A 172 1.08 3.52 5.51
CA ASP A 172 0.79 4.85 6.07
C ASP A 172 1.92 5.83 5.81
N ILE A 173 3.16 5.42 6.08
CA ILE A 173 4.34 6.25 5.83
C ILE A 173 4.48 6.51 4.33
N ALA A 174 4.36 5.48 3.49
CA ALA A 174 4.43 5.65 2.04
C ALA A 174 3.39 6.65 1.50
N ARG A 175 2.18 6.68 2.07
CA ARG A 175 1.16 7.69 1.72
C ARG A 175 1.58 9.10 2.13
N GLN A 176 2.15 9.26 3.33
CA GLN A 176 2.56 10.57 3.85
C GLN A 176 3.83 11.12 3.19
N THR A 177 4.67 10.25 2.59
CA THR A 177 5.91 10.61 1.90
C THR A 177 5.82 10.62 0.38
N ASP A 178 4.62 10.46 -0.20
CA ASP A 178 4.39 10.32 -1.64
C ASP A 178 5.18 9.14 -2.27
N MET A 179 5.48 8.10 -1.49
CA MET A 179 6.24 6.92 -1.93
C MET A 179 5.37 5.73 -2.33
N MET A 180 4.04 5.86 -2.27
CA MET A 180 3.11 4.76 -2.58
C MET A 180 3.39 4.09 -3.92
N PHE A 181 3.78 4.85 -4.95
CA PHE A 181 4.15 4.26 -6.24
C PHE A 181 5.34 3.30 -6.15
N PHE A 182 6.40 3.71 -5.44
CA PHE A 182 7.60 2.89 -5.29
C PHE A 182 7.32 1.67 -4.44
N LEU A 183 6.56 1.84 -3.36
CA LEU A 183 6.15 0.73 -2.49
C LEU A 183 5.28 -0.28 -3.25
N ASP A 184 4.23 0.16 -3.92
CA ASP A 184 3.34 -0.70 -4.72
C ASP A 184 4.09 -1.48 -5.79
N ARG A 185 5.00 -0.81 -6.51
CA ARG A 185 5.88 -1.45 -7.49
C ARG A 185 6.77 -2.51 -6.84
N ALA A 186 7.41 -2.20 -5.71
CA ALA A 186 8.28 -3.13 -5.00
C ALA A 186 7.50 -4.35 -4.48
N CYS A 187 6.29 -4.16 -3.94
CA CYS A 187 5.41 -5.25 -3.53
C CYS A 187 5.08 -6.19 -4.70
N ARG A 188 4.73 -5.65 -5.88
CA ARG A 188 4.48 -6.46 -7.08
C ARG A 188 5.70 -7.27 -7.51
N LEU A 189 6.89 -6.66 -7.50
CA LEU A 189 8.13 -7.34 -7.85
C LEU A 189 8.50 -8.43 -6.84
N ALA A 190 8.41 -8.13 -5.54
CA ALA A 190 8.65 -9.07 -4.46
C ALA A 190 7.72 -10.29 -4.50
N ALA A 191 6.46 -10.10 -4.90
CA ALA A 191 5.52 -11.20 -5.12
C ALA A 191 6.01 -12.13 -6.23
N ILE A 192 6.37 -11.58 -7.40
CA ILE A 192 6.86 -12.36 -8.56
C ILE A 192 8.16 -13.09 -8.22
N GLU A 193 9.11 -12.39 -7.59
CA GLU A 193 10.41 -12.96 -7.21
C GLU A 193 10.25 -14.07 -6.18
N GLY A 194 9.42 -13.86 -5.15
CA GLY A 194 9.14 -14.88 -4.14
C GLY A 194 8.45 -16.12 -4.72
N CYS A 195 7.64 -15.97 -5.76
CA CYS A 195 7.04 -17.13 -6.46
C CYS A 195 8.10 -18.00 -7.11
N VAL A 196 9.09 -17.38 -7.78
CA VAL A 196 10.22 -18.10 -8.38
C VAL A 196 11.07 -18.73 -7.29
N GLU A 197 11.39 -17.99 -6.22
CA GLU A 197 12.22 -18.48 -5.11
C GLU A 197 11.62 -19.73 -4.44
N HIS A 198 10.30 -19.73 -4.23
CA HIS A 198 9.62 -20.82 -3.53
C HIS A 198 8.96 -21.84 -4.45
N ASN A 199 9.22 -21.79 -5.76
CA ASN A 199 8.67 -22.71 -6.77
C ASN A 199 7.13 -22.77 -6.75
N ILE A 200 6.47 -21.61 -6.65
CA ILE A 200 5.02 -21.53 -6.74
C ILE A 200 4.60 -21.59 -8.20
N ASP A 201 3.89 -22.66 -8.56
CA ASP A 201 3.40 -22.95 -9.92
C ASP A 201 1.87 -22.84 -10.04
N THR A 202 1.18 -22.41 -8.96
CA THR A 202 -0.26 -22.17 -8.94
C THR A 202 -0.60 -20.73 -9.32
N THR A 203 -1.89 -20.37 -9.25
CA THR A 203 -2.31 -18.98 -9.42
C THR A 203 -1.80 -18.13 -8.26
N ILE A 204 -1.46 -16.87 -8.50
CA ILE A 204 -1.08 -15.91 -7.46
C ILE A 204 -1.96 -14.68 -7.53
N PHE A 205 -2.34 -14.18 -6.36
CA PHE A 205 -3.10 -12.95 -6.21
C PHE A 205 -2.18 -11.85 -5.70
N ILE A 206 -2.16 -10.71 -6.40
CA ILE A 206 -1.28 -9.58 -6.10
C ILE A 206 -2.14 -8.34 -5.91
N ASN A 207 -2.02 -7.75 -4.72
CA ASN A 207 -2.62 -6.46 -4.39
C ASN A 207 -2.03 -5.35 -5.26
N PHE A 208 -2.89 -4.45 -5.77
CA PHE A 208 -2.43 -3.21 -6.41
C PHE A 208 -3.23 -2.00 -5.95
N THR A 209 -2.56 -0.86 -5.86
CA THR A 209 -3.17 0.42 -5.47
C THR A 209 -3.51 1.24 -6.72
N PRO A 210 -4.78 1.43 -7.11
CA PRO A 210 -5.13 2.14 -8.34
C PRO A 210 -4.57 3.57 -8.40
N GLY A 211 -4.53 4.26 -7.25
CA GLY A 211 -4.04 5.64 -7.15
C GLY A 211 -2.56 5.82 -7.51
N THR A 212 -1.77 4.75 -7.56
CA THR A 212 -0.35 4.81 -7.92
C THR A 212 -0.11 4.65 -9.43
N ILE A 213 -1.06 4.06 -10.16
CA ILE A 213 -0.91 3.76 -11.58
C ILE A 213 -1.48 4.94 -12.37
N TYR A 214 -0.65 5.88 -12.80
CA TYR A 214 -1.14 7.03 -13.59
C TYR A 214 -1.33 6.69 -15.07
N LYS A 215 -0.40 5.91 -15.64
CA LYS A 215 -0.46 5.41 -17.02
C LYS A 215 -0.10 3.94 -17.02
N PRO A 216 -1.08 3.02 -17.18
CA PRO A 216 -0.85 1.58 -17.12
C PRO A 216 0.35 1.13 -17.96
N GLU A 217 0.46 1.63 -19.19
CA GLU A 217 1.50 1.29 -20.16
C GLU A 217 2.94 1.61 -19.70
N HIS A 218 3.09 2.58 -18.80
CA HIS A 218 4.39 2.95 -18.24
C HIS A 218 4.59 2.38 -16.83
N CYS A 219 3.57 2.49 -15.97
CA CYS A 219 3.66 2.12 -14.56
C CYS A 219 3.71 0.60 -14.33
N LEU A 220 3.21 -0.19 -15.28
CA LEU A 220 3.15 -1.66 -15.18
C LEU A 220 4.24 -2.37 -15.99
N GLN A 221 4.99 -1.62 -16.80
CA GLN A 221 6.02 -2.19 -17.68
C GLN A 221 7.04 -3.04 -16.91
N THR A 222 7.46 -2.60 -15.72
CA THR A 222 8.42 -3.35 -14.90
C THR A 222 7.83 -4.63 -14.34
N THR A 223 6.54 -4.64 -14.01
CA THR A 223 5.84 -5.84 -13.53
C THR A 223 5.69 -6.85 -14.65
N ILE A 224 5.27 -6.43 -15.84
CA ILE A 224 5.18 -7.30 -17.02
C ILE A 224 6.54 -7.91 -17.35
N ALA A 225 7.59 -7.09 -17.40
CA ALA A 225 8.94 -7.58 -17.67
C ALA A 225 9.44 -8.60 -16.61
N ALA A 226 9.09 -8.40 -15.34
CA ALA A 226 9.41 -9.34 -14.28
C ALA A 226 8.66 -10.67 -14.43
N ILE A 227 7.37 -10.63 -14.78
CA ILE A 227 6.53 -11.81 -15.04
C ILE A 227 7.08 -12.62 -16.21
N GLU A 228 7.41 -11.95 -17.32
CA GLU A 228 8.01 -12.57 -18.51
C GLU A 228 9.36 -13.22 -18.17
N LYS A 229 10.22 -12.53 -17.42
CA LYS A 229 11.53 -13.05 -16.98
C LYS A 229 11.38 -14.25 -16.04
N ALA A 230 10.35 -14.24 -15.19
CA ALA A 230 10.01 -15.34 -14.30
C ALA A 230 9.36 -16.54 -15.03
N ASN A 231 8.99 -16.38 -16.31
CA ASN A 231 8.29 -17.39 -17.11
C ASN A 231 6.97 -17.86 -16.45
N ILE A 232 6.28 -16.94 -15.79
CA ILE A 232 4.94 -17.16 -15.21
C ILE A 232 3.90 -16.86 -16.30
N SER A 233 2.93 -17.75 -16.48
CA SER A 233 1.86 -17.51 -17.46
C SER A 233 0.99 -16.35 -16.97
N PRO A 234 0.64 -15.36 -17.81
CA PRO A 234 -0.18 -14.23 -17.38
C PRO A 234 -1.51 -14.63 -16.74
N GLU A 235 -2.11 -15.73 -17.20
CA GLU A 235 -3.37 -16.24 -16.65
C GLU A 235 -3.22 -16.73 -15.21
N GLN A 236 -2.01 -17.03 -14.74
CA GLN A 236 -1.73 -17.40 -13.34
C GLN A 236 -1.71 -16.18 -12.42
N ILE A 237 -1.82 -14.95 -12.93
CA ILE A 237 -1.76 -13.75 -12.10
C ILE A 237 -3.14 -13.11 -12.02
N VAL A 238 -3.58 -12.87 -10.79
CA VAL A 238 -4.82 -12.16 -10.47
C VAL A 238 -4.45 -10.87 -9.75
N PHE A 239 -4.86 -9.72 -10.28
CA PHE A 239 -4.68 -8.44 -9.60
C PHE A 239 -5.91 -8.10 -8.75
N GLU A 240 -5.67 -7.77 -7.48
CA GLU A 240 -6.71 -7.45 -6.51
C GLU A 240 -6.87 -5.95 -6.36
N VAL A 241 -8.11 -5.47 -6.50
CA VAL A 241 -8.47 -4.08 -6.17
C VAL A 241 -9.36 -4.08 -4.94
N VAL A 242 -8.95 -3.31 -3.92
CA VAL A 242 -9.69 -3.16 -2.66
C VAL A 242 -10.79 -2.10 -2.80
N GLU A 243 -11.95 -2.33 -2.18
CA GLU A 243 -13.06 -1.36 -2.18
C GLU A 243 -12.69 -0.02 -1.51
N SER A 244 -11.90 -0.08 -0.42
CA SER A 244 -11.63 1.05 0.48
C SER A 244 -10.69 2.12 -0.11
N GLU A 245 -9.92 1.76 -1.14
CA GLU A 245 -9.16 2.73 -1.91
C GLU A 245 -10.15 3.69 -2.58
N GLU A 246 -10.09 4.99 -2.24
CA GLU A 246 -10.96 6.00 -2.85
C GLU A 246 -10.80 5.97 -4.38
N VAL A 247 -11.67 5.24 -5.08
CA VAL A 247 -11.75 5.23 -6.53
C VAL A 247 -12.39 6.55 -6.96
N ARG A 248 -11.58 7.62 -6.92
CA ARG A 248 -11.98 8.97 -7.32
C ARG A 248 -12.33 9.03 -8.81
N ASP A 249 -11.74 8.14 -9.60
CA ASP A 249 -11.96 8.03 -11.04
C ASP A 249 -12.14 6.55 -11.46
N ILE A 250 -13.40 6.15 -11.63
CA ILE A 250 -13.75 4.79 -12.05
C ILE A 250 -13.34 4.52 -13.49
N GLU A 251 -13.38 5.52 -14.38
CA GLU A 251 -12.96 5.36 -15.77
C GLU A 251 -11.47 5.05 -15.85
N HIS A 252 -10.68 5.73 -15.00
CA HIS A 252 -9.26 5.45 -14.86
C HIS A 252 -9.00 4.03 -14.33
N LEU A 253 -9.71 3.59 -13.29
CA LEU A 253 -9.61 2.21 -12.80
C LEU A 253 -9.94 1.20 -13.91
N LEU A 254 -11.01 1.42 -14.68
CA LEU A 254 -11.36 0.55 -15.80
C LEU A 254 -10.26 0.52 -16.87
N SER A 255 -9.56 1.63 -17.11
CA SER A 255 -8.41 1.65 -18.02
C SER A 255 -7.26 0.76 -17.55
N ILE A 256 -6.97 0.76 -16.24
CA ILE A 256 -5.96 -0.11 -15.62
C ILE A 256 -6.36 -1.59 -15.77
N LEU A 257 -7.61 -1.92 -15.45
CA LEU A 257 -8.09 -3.30 -15.54
C LEU A 257 -8.15 -3.82 -16.97
N ASN A 258 -8.53 -2.98 -17.93
CA ASN A 258 -8.51 -3.33 -19.35
C ASN A 258 -7.08 -3.59 -19.82
N TYR A 259 -6.13 -2.74 -19.40
CA TYR A 259 -4.72 -2.98 -19.68
C TYR A 259 -4.24 -4.32 -19.11
N TYR A 260 -4.67 -4.69 -17.89
CA TYR A 260 -4.35 -6.01 -17.33
C TYR A 260 -4.92 -7.16 -18.17
N ARG A 261 -6.19 -7.08 -18.58
CA ARG A 261 -6.85 -8.10 -19.40
C ARG A 261 -6.22 -8.26 -20.78
N GLU A 262 -5.81 -7.16 -21.41
CA GLU A 262 -5.11 -7.16 -22.70
C GLU A 262 -3.79 -7.94 -22.65
N HIS A 263 -3.18 -8.04 -21.46
CA HIS A 263 -1.96 -8.81 -21.20
C HIS A 263 -2.23 -10.23 -20.68
N GLY A 264 -3.49 -10.66 -20.59
CA GLY A 264 -3.90 -12.00 -20.16
C GLY A 264 -4.03 -12.19 -18.64
N PHE A 265 -3.89 -11.12 -17.85
CA PHE A 265 -4.09 -11.17 -16.40
C PHE A 265 -5.58 -11.22 -16.03
N ARG A 266 -5.87 -11.82 -14.88
CA ARG A 266 -7.20 -11.85 -14.27
C ARG A 266 -7.34 -10.76 -13.19
N VAL A 267 -8.57 -10.47 -12.79
CA VAL A 267 -8.87 -9.43 -11.79
C VAL A 267 -9.78 -9.97 -10.70
N ALA A 268 -9.51 -9.59 -9.46
CA ALA A 268 -10.37 -9.81 -8.32
C ALA A 268 -10.84 -8.49 -7.70
N LEU A 269 -12.07 -8.46 -7.21
CA LEU A 269 -12.56 -7.41 -6.32
C LEU A 269 -12.42 -7.91 -4.88
N ASP A 270 -11.62 -7.19 -4.09
CA ASP A 270 -11.33 -7.54 -2.70
C ASP A 270 -12.31 -6.89 -1.71
N ASP A 271 -12.42 -7.46 -0.51
CA ASP A 271 -13.24 -6.98 0.61
C ASP A 271 -14.73 -6.72 0.28
N LEU A 272 -15.36 -7.57 -0.55
CA LEU A 272 -16.77 -7.40 -0.90
C LEU A 272 -17.66 -7.47 0.35
N GLY A 273 -18.30 -6.36 0.70
CA GLY A 273 -19.23 -6.25 1.83
C GLY A 273 -18.75 -5.41 3.01
N ALA A 274 -17.49 -4.99 3.03
CA ALA A 274 -16.94 -4.08 4.04
C ALA A 274 -17.41 -2.62 3.85
N GLY A 275 -17.92 -2.25 2.67
CA GLY A 275 -18.37 -0.89 2.34
C GLY A 275 -19.69 -0.78 1.58
N PHE A 276 -20.10 0.46 1.31
CA PHE A 276 -21.39 0.81 0.70
C PHE A 276 -21.40 0.74 -0.84
N SER A 277 -20.25 0.60 -1.51
CA SER A 277 -20.11 0.77 -2.97
C SER A 277 -19.69 -0.50 -3.73
N SER A 278 -19.38 -1.58 -3.01
CA SER A 278 -19.04 -2.92 -3.51
C SER A 278 -19.85 -3.40 -4.73
N LEU A 279 -21.19 -3.32 -4.68
CA LEU A 279 -22.05 -3.78 -5.78
C LEU A 279 -21.96 -2.90 -7.03
N ASN A 280 -21.75 -1.59 -6.86
CA ASN A 280 -21.55 -0.69 -7.99
C ASN A 280 -20.25 -1.01 -8.72
N LEU A 281 -19.17 -1.29 -7.97
CA LEU A 281 -17.90 -1.73 -8.54
C LEU A 281 -18.06 -3.07 -9.26
N LEU A 282 -18.70 -4.06 -8.64
CA LEU A 282 -18.92 -5.37 -9.27
C LEU A 282 -19.56 -5.26 -10.67
N THR A 283 -20.58 -4.41 -10.83
CA THR A 283 -21.26 -4.22 -12.12
C THR A 283 -20.38 -3.57 -13.20
N LYS A 284 -19.45 -2.71 -12.80
CA LYS A 284 -18.58 -1.99 -13.73
C LYS A 284 -17.32 -2.77 -14.04
N LEU A 285 -16.68 -3.31 -13.01
CA LEU A 285 -15.39 -3.98 -13.12
C LEU A 285 -15.54 -5.36 -13.75
N GLN A 286 -16.62 -6.10 -13.50
CA GLN A 286 -16.83 -7.47 -13.98
C GLN A 286 -15.58 -8.36 -13.75
N PRO A 287 -15.16 -8.55 -12.49
CA PRO A 287 -13.95 -9.29 -12.15
C PRO A 287 -14.14 -10.80 -12.36
N ASP A 288 -13.04 -11.53 -12.42
CA ASP A 288 -13.02 -13.00 -12.46
C ASP A 288 -13.33 -13.60 -11.07
N PHE A 289 -12.92 -12.89 -10.01
CA PHE A 289 -13.12 -13.27 -8.62
C PHE A 289 -13.72 -12.15 -7.78
N VAL A 290 -14.47 -12.53 -6.74
CA VAL A 290 -14.76 -11.66 -5.60
C VAL A 290 -14.30 -12.34 -4.32
N LYS A 291 -13.66 -11.58 -3.45
CA LYS A 291 -13.29 -12.01 -2.10
C LYS A 291 -14.34 -11.47 -1.13
N LEU A 292 -14.96 -12.37 -0.37
CA LEU A 292 -15.98 -12.04 0.63
C LEU A 292 -15.26 -11.77 1.94
N ASP A 293 -15.34 -10.51 2.38
CA ASP A 293 -14.61 -10.01 3.56
C ASP A 293 -14.87 -10.86 4.81
N MET A 294 -13.88 -10.92 5.69
CA MET A 294 -13.94 -11.67 6.95
C MET A 294 -15.13 -11.26 7.82
N GLU A 295 -15.58 -10.00 7.83
CA GLU A 295 -16.75 -9.60 8.61
C GLU A 295 -18.04 -10.29 8.14
N LEU A 296 -18.14 -10.65 6.85
CA LEU A 296 -19.25 -11.43 6.29
C LEU A 296 -19.16 -12.92 6.59
N ILE A 297 -17.96 -13.45 6.83
CA ILE A 297 -17.72 -14.88 7.04
C ILE A 297 -17.68 -15.24 8.53
N ARG A 298 -17.10 -14.37 9.37
CA ARG A 298 -16.96 -14.62 10.80
C ARG A 298 -18.31 -14.93 11.45
N ASP A 299 -18.45 -16.05 12.14
CA ASP A 299 -19.69 -16.48 12.82
C ASP A 299 -20.93 -16.60 11.90
N VAL A 300 -20.75 -16.70 10.58
CA VAL A 300 -21.87 -16.73 9.61
C VAL A 300 -22.79 -17.94 9.79
N ASP A 301 -22.28 -19.03 10.35
CA ASP A 301 -23.04 -20.23 10.69
C ASP A 301 -23.98 -20.05 11.89
N ASN A 302 -23.75 -19.01 12.71
CA ASN A 302 -24.51 -18.71 13.92
C ASN A 302 -25.31 -17.40 13.86
N ASP A 303 -25.04 -16.53 12.88
CA ASP A 303 -25.76 -15.29 12.65
C ASP A 303 -26.71 -15.39 11.43
N PRO A 304 -28.04 -15.45 11.63
CA PRO A 304 -28.99 -15.59 10.54
C PRO A 304 -29.05 -14.37 9.61
N TYR A 305 -28.74 -13.17 10.08
CA TYR A 305 -28.72 -11.98 9.22
C TYR A 305 -27.52 -12.03 8.29
N LYS A 306 -26.34 -12.30 8.86
CA LYS A 306 -25.10 -12.47 8.10
C LYS A 306 -25.24 -13.60 7.09
N ALA A 307 -25.76 -14.75 7.51
CA ALA A 307 -26.00 -15.90 6.64
C ALA A 307 -26.85 -15.53 5.40
N VAL A 308 -27.97 -14.83 5.60
CA VAL A 308 -28.84 -14.44 4.48
C VAL A 308 -28.12 -13.49 3.52
N ILE A 309 -27.40 -12.49 4.04
CA ILE A 309 -26.68 -11.51 3.20
C ILE A 309 -25.58 -12.22 2.39
N THR A 310 -24.70 -12.95 3.06
CA THR A 310 -23.56 -13.64 2.45
C THR A 310 -24.02 -14.71 1.44
N GLU A 311 -25.09 -15.47 1.74
CA GLU A 311 -25.66 -16.44 0.79
C GLU A 311 -26.14 -15.75 -0.50
N ASN A 312 -26.79 -14.59 -0.37
CA ASN A 312 -27.25 -13.83 -1.53
C ASN A 312 -26.09 -13.34 -2.39
N LEU A 313 -25.00 -12.89 -1.77
CA LEU A 313 -23.79 -12.47 -2.48
C LEU A 313 -23.16 -13.64 -3.23
N ILE A 314 -22.96 -14.80 -2.59
CA ILE A 314 -22.45 -16.01 -3.24
C ILE A 314 -23.31 -16.41 -4.45
N ARG A 315 -24.63 -16.44 -4.25
CA ARG A 315 -25.58 -16.81 -5.30
C ARG A 315 -25.56 -15.80 -6.45
N MET A 316 -25.44 -14.51 -6.15
CA MET A 316 -25.34 -13.46 -7.16
C MET A 316 -24.06 -13.61 -7.98
N SER A 317 -22.90 -13.73 -7.34
CA SER A 317 -21.60 -13.91 -8.03
C SER A 317 -21.63 -15.12 -8.97
N ARG A 318 -22.15 -16.26 -8.50
CA ARG A 318 -22.32 -17.45 -9.33
C ARG A 318 -23.18 -17.20 -10.57
N ARG A 319 -24.29 -16.46 -10.43
CA ARG A 319 -25.18 -16.11 -11.56
C ARG A 319 -24.51 -15.17 -12.57
N LEU A 320 -23.56 -14.36 -12.10
CA LEU A 320 -22.74 -13.47 -12.93
C LEU A 320 -21.54 -14.20 -13.57
N GLY A 321 -21.30 -15.47 -13.20
CA GLY A 321 -20.12 -16.21 -13.64
C GLY A 321 -18.83 -15.84 -12.91
N VAL A 322 -18.93 -15.11 -11.80
CA VAL A 322 -17.81 -14.65 -10.98
C VAL A 322 -17.56 -15.63 -9.85
N LYS A 323 -16.29 -16.03 -9.68
CA LYS A 323 -15.86 -16.97 -8.64
C LYS A 323 -15.77 -16.30 -7.29
N THR A 324 -16.14 -17.01 -6.22
CA THR A 324 -16.10 -16.45 -4.86
C THR A 324 -15.01 -17.08 -4.01
N ILE A 325 -14.31 -16.25 -3.24
CA ILE A 325 -13.36 -16.66 -2.21
C ILE A 325 -13.94 -16.21 -0.86
N ALA A 326 -14.21 -17.13 0.06
CA ALA A 326 -14.62 -16.78 1.42
C ALA A 326 -13.37 -16.60 2.30
N GLU A 327 -13.19 -15.41 2.87
CA GLU A 327 -11.98 -15.06 3.62
C GLU A 327 -12.15 -15.13 5.13
N GLY A 328 -11.01 -15.21 5.82
CA GLY A 328 -10.97 -15.19 7.28
C GLY A 328 -11.61 -16.43 7.91
N VAL A 329 -11.70 -17.55 7.20
CA VAL A 329 -12.25 -18.80 7.73
C VAL A 329 -11.35 -19.32 8.87
N GLU A 330 -11.88 -19.41 10.08
CA GLU A 330 -11.15 -19.89 11.27
C GLU A 330 -11.79 -21.11 11.92
N THR A 331 -13.05 -21.42 11.60
CA THR A 331 -13.75 -22.56 12.18
C THR A 331 -14.32 -23.51 11.12
N VAL A 332 -14.46 -24.79 11.48
CA VAL A 332 -15.10 -25.80 10.61
C VAL A 332 -16.56 -25.43 10.30
N GLY A 333 -17.25 -24.75 11.22
CA GLY A 333 -18.62 -24.27 11.01
C GLY A 333 -18.71 -23.26 9.88
N GLU A 334 -17.85 -22.25 9.88
CA GLU A 334 -17.76 -21.25 8.81
C GLU A 334 -17.41 -21.89 7.46
N TRP A 335 -16.43 -22.79 7.44
CA TRP A 335 -16.05 -23.52 6.22
C TRP A 335 -17.22 -24.32 5.66
N GLN A 336 -17.85 -25.19 6.48
CA GLN A 336 -18.94 -26.04 6.04
C GLN A 336 -20.13 -25.19 5.54
N TRP A 337 -20.43 -24.09 6.23
CA TRP A 337 -21.46 -23.16 5.79
C TRP A 337 -21.13 -22.57 4.41
N ALA A 338 -19.91 -22.07 4.20
CA ALA A 338 -19.50 -21.48 2.94
C ALA A 338 -19.55 -22.49 1.78
N LEU A 339 -19.09 -23.72 2.03
CA LEU A 339 -19.18 -24.85 1.10
C LEU A 339 -20.63 -25.18 0.76
N ASP A 340 -21.51 -25.30 1.76
CA ASP A 340 -22.93 -25.63 1.57
C ASP A 340 -23.67 -24.56 0.76
N LYS A 341 -23.28 -23.28 0.92
CA LYS A 341 -23.81 -22.18 0.10
C LYS A 341 -23.16 -22.10 -1.28
N GLY A 342 -22.10 -22.86 -1.50
CA GLY A 342 -21.39 -23.07 -2.76
C GLY A 342 -20.43 -21.93 -3.08
N ALA A 343 -19.67 -21.47 -2.09
CA ALA A 343 -18.44 -20.74 -2.36
C ALA A 343 -17.47 -21.62 -3.17
N ASP A 344 -16.76 -21.06 -4.15
CA ASP A 344 -15.80 -21.82 -4.95
C ASP A 344 -14.49 -22.11 -4.19
N TYR A 345 -14.00 -21.12 -3.44
CA TYR A 345 -12.73 -21.18 -2.73
C TYR A 345 -12.84 -20.61 -1.32
N ILE A 346 -11.88 -20.98 -0.47
CA ILE A 346 -11.79 -20.53 0.92
C ILE A 346 -10.35 -20.15 1.27
N GLN A 347 -10.22 -19.18 2.16
CA GLN A 347 -8.93 -18.70 2.65
C GLN A 347 -9.06 -18.37 4.14
N GLY A 348 -8.09 -18.79 4.95
CA GLY A 348 -8.10 -18.46 6.37
C GLY A 348 -7.21 -19.36 7.22
N PHE A 349 -7.03 -18.95 8.48
CA PHE A 349 -6.10 -19.58 9.41
C PHE A 349 -6.51 -20.99 9.86
N LEU A 350 -7.74 -21.42 9.55
CA LEU A 350 -8.15 -22.81 9.68
C LEU A 350 -7.21 -23.75 8.90
N PHE A 351 -6.73 -23.30 7.72
CA PHE A 351 -5.95 -24.11 6.79
C PHE A 351 -4.44 -23.87 6.91
N ALA A 352 -4.02 -22.60 6.84
CA ALA A 352 -2.64 -22.19 7.05
C ALA A 352 -2.57 -20.69 7.33
N LYS A 353 -1.44 -20.23 7.88
CA LYS A 353 -1.14 -18.80 8.01
C LYS A 353 -0.26 -18.34 6.85
N PRO A 354 -0.24 -17.03 6.53
CA PRO A 354 0.69 -16.50 5.54
C PRO A 354 2.15 -16.70 5.97
N SER A 355 2.95 -17.35 5.11
CA SER A 355 4.37 -17.63 5.39
C SER A 355 5.21 -17.64 4.12
N ALA A 356 6.53 -17.56 4.30
CA ALA A 356 7.54 -17.77 3.26
C ALA A 356 8.65 -18.67 3.83
N PRO A 357 8.88 -19.88 3.30
CA PRO A 357 8.07 -20.55 2.27
C PRO A 357 6.62 -20.81 2.74
N PRO A 358 5.67 -21.03 1.82
CA PRO A 358 4.29 -21.36 2.18
C PRO A 358 4.21 -22.61 3.07
N GLU A 359 3.45 -22.55 4.16
CA GLU A 359 3.19 -23.71 5.03
C GLU A 359 2.27 -24.72 4.34
N PRO A 360 2.44 -26.03 4.57
CA PRO A 360 1.50 -27.03 4.10
C PRO A 360 0.10 -26.80 4.69
N VAL A 361 -0.92 -26.90 3.83
CA VAL A 361 -2.32 -26.80 4.25
C VAL A 361 -2.68 -27.93 5.21
N LYS A 362 -3.34 -27.58 6.32
CA LYS A 362 -3.92 -28.50 7.28
C LYS A 362 -5.42 -28.58 7.03
N VAL A 363 -5.92 -29.80 6.85
CA VAL A 363 -7.36 -30.05 6.68
C VAL A 363 -7.89 -30.60 8.01
N PRO A 364 -8.83 -29.91 8.68
CA PRO A 364 -9.38 -30.29 9.99
C PRO A 364 -10.06 -31.65 10.04
#